data_AF-A0A895YB43-F1
#
_entry.id   AF-A0A895YB43-F1
#
_cell.length_a   1.000
_cell.length_b   1.000
_cell.length_c   1.000
_cell.angle_alpha   90.00
_cell.angle_beta   90.00
_cell.angle_gamma   90.00
#
_symmetry.space_group_name_H-M   'P 1'
#
loop_
_entity.id
_entity.type
_entity.pdbx_description
1 polymer ?
#
loop_
_entity_poly.entity_id
_entity_poly.type
_entity_poly.pdbx_seq_one_letter_code
_entity_poly.pdbx_strand_id
1 'polypeptide(L)'
;MRPGRRRLWALASGAVVIIAGLVGPRIGGEPAPPPPAALVYLSGLDQHLLPAYETVPVHAEPGGPVVTSVPAGSLAWVHDQAGGWLEVVLAEGEPVRGWVGDYFSRGELHLVDPTAPSCPVPAGAAEFAPSSKVRLLDAGEPARPDLVRVRGVADGQTGWVPRAVLSEQPGPHPLRPGPQPLGPNQECAPWPLPEQTDHRHPPVSSEQP
;
A
#
# COMPACT_ATOMS: atom_id res chain seq x y z
N MET A 1 -3.49 40.44 -61.14
CA MET A 1 -4.59 41.43 -61.19
C MET A 1 -5.86 40.78 -60.66
N ARG A 2 -6.43 41.28 -59.55
CA ARG A 2 -7.79 40.96 -59.07
C ARG A 2 -8.77 41.97 -59.68
N PRO A 3 -10.03 41.58 -59.97
CA PRO A 3 -11.15 41.82 -59.04
C PRO A 3 -12.15 40.64 -59.05
N GLY A 4 -13.10 40.42 -58.14
CA GLY A 4 -13.59 41.16 -57.00
C GLY A 4 -15.01 40.69 -56.65
N ARG A 5 -15.21 40.26 -55.39
CA ARG A 5 -16.31 40.63 -54.48
C ARG A 5 -17.79 40.18 -54.72
N ARG A 6 -18.27 39.43 -53.68
CA ARG A 6 -19.50 39.64 -52.82
C ARG A 6 -20.82 39.04 -53.37
N ARG A 7 -21.81 38.57 -52.60
CA ARG A 7 -22.14 38.43 -51.14
C ARG A 7 -23.48 37.65 -51.01
N LEU A 8 -23.68 36.91 -49.90
CA LEU A 8 -24.93 36.63 -49.10
C LEU A 8 -26.18 36.07 -49.85
N TRP A 9 -26.92 35.05 -49.39
CA TRP A 9 -27.82 34.93 -48.21
C TRP A 9 -28.19 33.42 -48.05
N ALA A 10 -28.14 32.79 -46.87
CA ALA A 10 -29.16 32.66 -45.81
C ALA A 10 -30.14 31.46 -45.93
N LEU A 11 -30.20 30.69 -44.82
CA LEU A 11 -31.34 29.96 -44.20
C LEU A 11 -31.89 28.65 -44.80
N ALA A 12 -31.72 27.56 -44.02
CA ALA A 12 -32.78 26.68 -43.48
C ALA A 12 -32.09 25.50 -42.74
N SER A 13 -31.97 25.50 -41.41
CA SER A 13 -32.99 25.10 -40.42
C SER A 13 -33.42 23.64 -40.56
N GLY A 14 -32.98 22.76 -39.64
CA GLY A 14 -33.42 21.37 -39.61
C GLY A 14 -32.90 20.53 -38.44
N ALA A 15 -33.35 20.88 -37.23
CA ALA A 15 -33.52 20.03 -36.04
C ALA A 15 -32.31 19.26 -35.44
N VAL A 16 -31.72 19.91 -34.44
CA VAL A 16 -31.04 19.30 -33.30
C VAL A 16 -32.09 18.62 -32.40
N VAL A 17 -31.92 17.33 -32.09
CA VAL A 17 -32.56 16.74 -30.90
C VAL A 17 -31.58 16.90 -29.75
N ILE A 18 -31.86 17.91 -28.93
CA ILE A 18 -31.20 18.17 -27.65
C ILE A 18 -31.78 17.17 -26.65
N ILE A 19 -31.00 16.18 -26.23
CA ILE A 19 -31.24 15.53 -24.94
C ILE A 19 -30.59 16.43 -23.90
N ALA A 20 -31.43 17.27 -23.28
CA ALA A 20 -31.07 18.12 -22.17
C ALA A 20 -30.87 17.25 -20.92
N GLY A 21 -29.66 16.72 -20.76
CA GLY A 21 -29.06 16.47 -19.46
C GLY A 21 -28.16 17.65 -19.13
N LEU A 22 -28.60 18.51 -18.21
CA LEU A 22 -27.87 19.67 -17.72
C LEU A 22 -26.49 19.28 -17.15
N VAL A 23 -25.42 19.43 -17.93
CA VAL A 23 -24.05 19.62 -17.42
C VAL A 23 -23.33 20.55 -18.40
N GLY A 24 -23.12 21.80 -17.98
CA GLY A 24 -22.44 22.81 -18.79
C GLY A 24 -21.00 22.43 -19.14
N PRO A 25 -20.37 23.11 -20.11
CA PRO A 25 -18.95 22.93 -20.40
C PRO A 25 -18.14 23.43 -19.20
N ARG A 26 -17.68 22.52 -18.35
CA ARG A 26 -16.64 22.83 -17.37
C ARG A 26 -15.32 23.03 -18.10
N ILE A 27 -15.10 24.25 -18.55
CA ILE A 27 -13.75 24.80 -18.72
C ILE A 27 -13.17 24.88 -17.31
N GLY A 28 -12.12 24.10 -17.04
CA GLY A 28 -11.54 23.95 -15.71
C GLY A 28 -11.75 22.55 -15.14
N GLY A 29 -11.34 21.52 -15.89
CA GLY A 29 -11.00 20.25 -15.26
C GLY A 29 -9.68 20.46 -14.52
N GLU A 30 -9.76 20.85 -13.26
CA GLU A 30 -8.67 20.59 -12.32
C GLU A 30 -8.30 19.11 -12.52
N PRO A 31 -7.04 18.77 -12.88
CA PRO A 31 -6.65 17.38 -13.03
C PRO A 31 -7.10 16.65 -11.77
N ALA A 32 -7.79 15.52 -11.95
CA ALA A 32 -8.16 14.68 -10.82
C ALA A 32 -6.92 14.56 -9.93
N PRO A 33 -7.03 14.79 -8.60
CA PRO A 33 -5.88 14.71 -7.73
C PRO A 33 -5.19 13.38 -8.02
N PRO A 34 -3.85 13.37 -8.15
CA PRO A 34 -3.14 12.12 -8.43
C PRO A 34 -3.64 11.07 -7.43
N PRO A 35 -3.88 9.83 -7.90
CA PRO A 35 -4.27 8.79 -6.97
C PRO A 35 -3.28 8.81 -5.80
N PRO A 36 -3.75 8.60 -4.56
CA PRO A 36 -2.82 8.50 -3.43
C PRO A 36 -1.74 7.49 -3.82
N ALA A 37 -0.48 7.89 -3.65
CA ALA A 37 0.67 7.06 -3.99
C ALA A 37 0.41 5.64 -3.47
N ALA A 38 0.55 4.62 -4.32
CA ALA A 38 0.35 3.25 -3.88
C ALA A 38 1.54 2.84 -2.99
N LEU A 39 1.26 2.29 -1.81
CA LEU A 39 2.32 1.71 -0.97
C LEU A 39 2.64 0.30 -1.46
N VAL A 40 3.92 0.03 -1.71
CA VAL A 40 4.41 -1.30 -2.14
C VAL A 40 5.50 -1.81 -1.21
N TYR A 41 5.65 -3.13 -1.19
CA TYR A 41 6.77 -3.83 -0.58
C TYR A 41 7.79 -4.20 -1.67
N LEU A 42 9.06 -3.90 -1.42
CA LEU A 42 10.16 -4.18 -2.34
C LEU A 42 10.73 -5.59 -2.08
N SER A 43 10.31 -6.54 -2.89
CA SER A 43 10.65 -7.97 -2.82
C SER A 43 12.11 -8.26 -3.17
N GLY A 44 12.70 -9.18 -2.41
CA GLY A 44 13.96 -9.85 -2.74
C GLY A 44 13.77 -11.22 -3.40
N LEU A 45 12.53 -11.61 -3.69
CA LEU A 45 12.21 -12.92 -4.25
C LEU A 45 12.28 -12.92 -5.77
N ASP A 46 12.66 -14.07 -6.33
CA ASP A 46 12.57 -14.29 -7.76
C ASP A 46 11.14 -14.64 -8.24
N GLN A 47 10.99 -14.88 -9.55
CA GLN A 47 9.75 -15.33 -10.19
C GLN A 47 9.24 -16.69 -9.69
N HIS A 48 10.07 -17.47 -8.98
CA HIS A 48 9.71 -18.73 -8.33
C HIS A 48 9.43 -18.56 -6.84
N LEU A 49 9.41 -17.30 -6.35
CA LEU A 49 9.24 -16.94 -4.94
C LEU A 49 10.37 -17.48 -4.06
N LEU A 50 11.58 -17.62 -4.61
CA LEU A 50 12.77 -18.01 -3.88
C LEU A 50 13.61 -16.76 -3.56
N PRO A 51 14.23 -16.70 -2.37
CA PRO A 51 15.17 -15.62 -2.05
C PRO A 51 16.28 -15.55 -3.09
N ALA A 52 16.41 -14.41 -3.76
CA ALA A 52 17.38 -14.19 -4.81
C ALA A 52 18.20 -12.90 -4.62
N TYR A 53 17.62 -11.90 -3.95
CA TYR A 53 18.21 -10.59 -3.78
C TYR A 53 18.08 -10.13 -2.32
N GLU A 54 19.21 -9.73 -1.73
CA GLU A 54 19.21 -9.06 -0.42
C GLU A 54 18.88 -7.57 -0.53
N THR A 55 19.09 -6.99 -1.71
CA THR A 55 18.84 -5.58 -2.01
C THR A 55 18.14 -5.42 -3.36
N VAL A 56 17.36 -4.36 -3.49
CA VAL A 56 16.68 -3.94 -4.73
C VAL A 56 17.45 -2.77 -5.34
N PRO A 57 17.86 -2.86 -6.61
CA PRO A 57 18.58 -1.78 -7.27
C PRO A 57 17.64 -0.60 -7.57
N VAL A 58 18.13 0.62 -7.30
CA VAL A 58 17.42 1.87 -7.60
C VAL A 58 18.18 2.64 -8.68
N HIS A 59 17.47 3.05 -9.72
CA HIS A 59 18.00 3.67 -10.92
C HIS A 59 17.64 5.16 -10.99
N ALA A 60 18.47 5.96 -11.65
CA ALA A 60 18.16 7.39 -11.87
C ALA A 60 16.98 7.59 -12.84
N GLU A 61 16.83 6.68 -13.79
CA GLU A 61 15.80 6.67 -14.83
C GLU A 61 15.45 5.22 -15.20
N PRO A 62 14.30 4.96 -15.86
CA PRO A 62 13.90 3.62 -16.27
C PRO A 62 14.99 2.89 -17.08
N GLY A 63 15.55 1.81 -16.54
CA GLY A 63 16.60 1.03 -17.21
C GLY A 63 17.98 1.68 -17.28
N GLY A 64 18.17 2.83 -16.62
CA GLY A 64 19.44 3.55 -16.57
C GLY A 64 20.46 2.91 -15.61
N PRO A 65 21.54 3.61 -15.25
CA PRO A 65 22.50 3.12 -14.26
C PRO A 65 21.88 3.03 -12.86
N VAL A 66 22.31 2.02 -12.10
CA VAL A 66 22.00 1.91 -10.67
C VAL A 66 22.73 3.03 -9.93
N VAL A 67 22.01 3.83 -9.17
CA VAL A 67 22.55 4.94 -8.36
C VAL A 67 22.64 4.61 -6.88
N THR A 68 21.81 3.68 -6.41
CA THR A 68 21.86 3.14 -5.04
C THR A 68 21.13 1.80 -4.98
N SER A 69 21.07 1.17 -3.81
CA SER A 69 20.28 -0.02 -3.56
C SER A 69 19.62 0.08 -2.19
N VAL A 70 18.43 -0.48 -2.07
CA VAL A 70 17.64 -0.49 -0.84
C VAL A 70 17.48 -1.93 -0.35
N PRO A 71 17.37 -2.18 0.97
CA PRO A 71 17.15 -3.53 1.47
C PRO A 71 15.89 -4.17 0.87
N ALA A 72 15.97 -5.47 0.57
CA ALA A 72 14.77 -6.25 0.32
C ALA A 72 13.86 -6.21 1.57
N GLY A 73 12.58 -6.03 1.34
CA GLY A 73 11.55 -5.81 2.34
C GLY A 73 11.26 -4.35 2.66
N SER A 74 11.97 -3.38 2.10
CA SER A 74 11.60 -1.98 2.32
C SER A 74 10.19 -1.66 1.80
N LEU A 75 9.49 -0.76 2.50
CA LEU A 75 8.24 -0.17 2.01
C LEU A 75 8.52 1.11 1.22
N ALA A 76 7.79 1.32 0.13
CA ALA A 76 7.97 2.49 -0.72
C ALA A 76 6.66 2.99 -1.32
N TRP A 77 6.52 4.31 -1.43
CA TRP A 77 5.42 4.97 -2.11
C TRP A 77 5.72 5.07 -3.60
N VAL A 78 4.78 4.62 -4.43
CA VAL A 78 4.85 4.75 -5.89
C VAL A 78 4.33 6.13 -6.31
N HIS A 79 5.19 6.91 -6.97
CA HIS A 79 4.89 8.25 -7.46
C HIS A 79 4.58 8.30 -8.95
N ASP A 80 5.23 7.46 -9.75
CA ASP A 80 5.05 7.39 -11.19
C ASP A 80 5.31 5.98 -11.73
N GLN A 81 4.89 5.71 -12.96
CA GLN A 81 5.11 4.45 -13.66
C GLN A 81 5.43 4.70 -15.13
N ALA A 82 6.49 4.06 -15.62
CA ALA A 82 6.92 4.12 -17.01
C ALA A 82 7.30 2.73 -17.51
N GLY A 83 6.40 2.10 -18.27
CA GLY A 83 6.59 0.71 -18.69
C GLY A 83 6.65 -0.24 -17.48
N GLY A 84 7.66 -1.10 -17.44
CA GLY A 84 7.94 -2.01 -16.33
C GLY A 84 8.76 -1.40 -15.19
N TRP A 85 8.71 -0.08 -15.02
CA TRP A 85 9.45 0.65 -13.99
C TRP A 85 8.52 1.52 -13.15
N LEU A 86 8.80 1.57 -11.86
CA LEU A 86 8.08 2.38 -10.87
C LEU A 86 9.03 3.43 -10.29
N GLU A 87 8.64 4.70 -10.32
CA GLU A 87 9.32 5.71 -9.53
C GLU A 87 8.82 5.61 -8.09
N VAL A 88 9.74 5.36 -7.17
CA VAL A 88 9.43 5.13 -5.76
C VAL A 88 10.16 6.10 -4.85
N VAL A 89 9.55 6.37 -3.70
CA VAL A 89 10.17 7.04 -2.55
C VAL A 89 10.07 6.10 -1.35
N LEU A 90 11.20 5.80 -0.71
CA LEU A 90 11.18 4.98 0.51
C LEU A 90 10.29 5.61 1.58
N ALA A 91 9.44 4.78 2.17
CA ALA A 91 8.55 5.18 3.25
C ALA A 91 9.22 5.05 4.63
N GLU A 92 10.35 4.35 4.70
CA GLU A 92 11.05 3.99 5.94
C GLU A 92 12.54 4.32 5.79
N GLY A 93 13.17 4.77 6.89
CA GLY A 93 14.61 5.01 6.93
C GLY A 93 15.07 6.26 6.18
N GLU A 94 16.28 6.20 5.60
CA GLU A 94 16.84 7.31 4.83
C GLU A 94 16.04 7.52 3.53
N PRO A 95 15.65 8.76 3.19
CA PRO A 95 14.84 9.02 2.02
C PRO A 95 15.63 8.71 0.74
N VAL A 96 15.23 7.65 0.05
CA VAL A 96 15.70 7.29 -1.28
C VAL A 96 14.57 7.50 -2.28
N ARG A 97 14.87 8.19 -3.39
CA ARG A 97 13.98 8.34 -4.54
C ARG A 97 14.66 7.83 -5.79
N GLY A 98 13.94 7.07 -6.61
CA GLY A 98 14.41 6.64 -7.93
C GLY A 98 13.51 5.57 -8.54
N TRP A 99 13.99 4.96 -9.62
CA TRP A 99 13.24 3.97 -10.39
C TRP A 99 13.64 2.55 -10.00
N VAL A 100 12.64 1.71 -9.75
CA VAL A 100 12.80 0.26 -9.51
C VAL A 100 12.03 -0.52 -10.57
N GLY A 101 12.51 -1.69 -10.95
CA GLY A 101 11.75 -2.59 -11.81
C GLY A 101 10.47 -3.06 -11.10
N ASP A 102 9.33 -3.05 -11.79
CA ASP A 102 8.04 -3.46 -11.24
C ASP A 102 8.04 -4.92 -10.74
N TYR A 103 8.93 -5.75 -11.29
CA TYR A 103 9.25 -7.10 -10.84
C TYR A 103 9.58 -7.18 -9.33
N PHE A 104 10.23 -6.17 -8.77
CA PHE A 104 10.55 -6.12 -7.35
C PHE A 104 9.37 -5.65 -6.50
N SER A 105 8.26 -5.21 -7.08
CA SER A 105 7.15 -4.65 -6.31
C SER A 105 6.10 -5.70 -5.92
N ARG A 106 5.57 -5.59 -4.71
CA ARG A 106 4.40 -6.34 -4.23
C ARG A 106 3.38 -5.36 -3.66
N GLY A 107 2.21 -5.27 -4.31
CA GLY A 107 1.08 -4.49 -3.81
C GLY A 107 0.14 -5.28 -2.89
N GLU A 108 0.29 -6.60 -2.85
CA GLU A 108 -0.47 -7.50 -2.00
C GLU A 108 0.47 -8.45 -1.27
N LEU A 109 0.20 -8.66 0.02
CA LEU A 109 0.96 -9.54 0.92
C LEU A 109 0.02 -10.42 1.72
N HIS A 110 0.56 -11.40 2.43
CA HIS A 110 -0.12 -12.24 3.39
C HIS A 110 0.21 -11.82 4.82
N LEU A 111 -0.78 -11.92 5.70
CA LEU A 111 -0.58 -11.79 7.14
C LEU A 111 -0.22 -13.14 7.74
N VAL A 112 1.03 -13.30 8.14
CA VAL A 112 1.59 -14.53 8.70
C VAL A 112 2.31 -14.19 9.99
N ASP A 113 1.77 -14.65 11.12
CA ASP A 113 2.49 -14.63 12.39
C ASP A 113 3.54 -15.74 12.39
N PRO A 114 4.85 -15.43 12.44
CA PRO A 114 5.90 -16.43 12.42
C PRO A 114 5.92 -17.30 13.69
N THR A 115 5.36 -16.80 14.80
CA THR A 115 5.30 -17.51 16.09
C THR A 115 4.02 -18.33 16.25
N ALA A 116 2.94 -17.93 15.56
CA ALA A 116 1.65 -18.60 15.59
C ALA A 116 0.95 -18.56 14.22
N PRO A 117 1.47 -19.27 13.19
CA PRO A 117 1.03 -19.13 11.80
C PRO A 117 -0.41 -19.57 11.53
N SER A 118 -0.99 -20.37 12.43
CA SER A 118 -2.39 -20.80 12.39
C SER A 118 -3.34 -19.89 13.18
N CYS A 119 -2.81 -18.88 13.87
CA CYS A 119 -3.59 -17.96 14.67
C CYS A 119 -4.00 -16.72 13.86
N PRO A 120 -5.18 -16.15 14.17
CA PRO A 120 -5.58 -14.88 13.59
C PRO A 120 -4.61 -13.75 13.96
N VAL A 121 -4.50 -12.77 13.08
CA VAL A 121 -3.63 -11.61 13.28
C VAL A 121 -4.47 -10.45 13.79
N PRO A 122 -4.25 -9.95 15.02
CA PRO A 122 -4.95 -8.78 15.53
C PRO A 122 -4.50 -7.52 14.79
N ALA A 123 -5.45 -6.63 14.52
CA ALA A 123 -5.23 -5.41 13.76
C ALA A 123 -5.96 -4.20 14.37
N GLY A 124 -5.74 -3.99 15.67
CA GLY A 124 -6.46 -2.98 16.47
C GLY A 124 -7.80 -3.52 16.95
N ALA A 125 -8.90 -2.89 16.56
CA ALA A 125 -10.26 -3.34 16.90
C ALA A 125 -10.77 -4.50 16.02
N ALA A 126 -9.94 -4.95 15.09
CA ALA A 126 -10.28 -5.90 14.05
C ALA A 126 -9.30 -7.09 14.09
N GLU A 127 -9.69 -8.20 13.48
CA GLU A 127 -8.87 -9.41 13.43
C GLU A 127 -8.91 -9.99 12.01
N PHE A 128 -7.76 -10.43 11.51
CA PHE A 128 -7.65 -11.09 10.22
C PHE A 128 -7.45 -12.59 10.42
N ALA A 129 -8.14 -13.39 9.60
CA ALA A 129 -7.90 -14.81 9.56
C ALA A 129 -6.42 -15.11 9.22
N PRO A 130 -5.85 -16.24 9.67
CA PRO A 130 -4.47 -16.62 9.35
C PRO A 130 -4.22 -16.61 7.84
N SER A 131 -3.07 -16.10 7.41
CA SER A 131 -2.67 -16.00 5.99
C SER A 131 -3.60 -15.15 5.11
N SER A 132 -4.43 -14.29 5.70
CA SER A 132 -5.27 -13.34 4.95
C SER A 132 -4.43 -12.49 4.01
N LYS A 133 -4.90 -12.33 2.78
CA LYS A 133 -4.25 -11.45 1.80
C LYS A 133 -4.69 -10.01 2.03
N VAL A 134 -3.73 -9.09 2.02
CA VAL A 134 -3.92 -7.68 2.29
C VAL A 134 -3.21 -6.78 1.28
N ARG A 135 -3.75 -5.58 1.09
CA ARG A 135 -3.09 -4.44 0.42
C ARG A 135 -2.50 -3.50 1.45
N LEU A 136 -1.36 -2.90 1.13
CA LEU A 136 -0.74 -1.89 1.98
C LEU A 136 -1.39 -0.53 1.73
N LEU A 137 -1.69 0.19 2.81
CA LEU A 137 -2.33 1.50 2.75
C LEU A 137 -1.45 2.62 3.30
N ASP A 138 -0.68 2.34 4.35
CA ASP A 138 0.13 3.34 5.04
C ASP A 138 1.33 2.69 5.77
N ALA A 139 2.47 3.36 5.76
CA ALA A 139 3.73 2.90 6.32
C ALA A 139 3.97 3.56 7.69
N GLY A 140 3.11 3.25 8.65
CA GLY A 140 3.29 3.68 10.04
C GLY A 140 3.18 5.20 10.26
N GLU A 141 2.86 5.59 11.49
CA GLU A 141 3.15 6.95 11.93
C GLU A 141 4.60 6.99 12.41
N PRO A 142 5.30 8.14 12.40
CA PRO A 142 6.64 8.25 12.96
C PRO A 142 6.75 7.77 14.42
N ALA A 143 5.64 7.82 15.16
CA ALA A 143 5.54 7.32 16.54
C ALA A 143 5.40 5.79 16.64
N ARG A 144 5.01 5.10 15.55
CA ARG A 144 4.80 3.65 15.45
C ARG A 144 5.29 3.14 14.09
N PRO A 145 6.61 3.22 13.83
CA PRO A 145 7.20 2.84 12.54
C PRO A 145 7.14 1.33 12.30
N ASP A 146 6.88 0.55 13.34
CA ASP A 146 6.73 -0.90 13.30
C ASP A 146 5.32 -1.35 12.87
N LEU A 147 4.36 -0.43 12.71
CA LEU A 147 3.01 -0.75 12.27
C LEU A 147 2.78 -0.34 10.83
N VAL A 148 2.03 -1.17 10.11
CA VAL A 148 1.62 -0.91 8.72
C VAL A 148 0.11 -0.96 8.67
N ARG A 149 -0.50 0.03 8.02
CA ARG A 149 -1.94 0.02 7.80
C ARG A 149 -2.23 -0.83 6.58
N VAL A 150 -3.15 -1.77 6.73
CA VAL A 150 -3.50 -2.73 5.70
C VAL A 150 -5.00 -2.75 5.43
N ARG A 151 -5.38 -3.26 4.26
CA ARG A 151 -6.76 -3.59 3.89
C ARG A 151 -6.86 -5.03 3.42
N GLY A 152 -7.73 -5.82 4.02
CA GLY A 152 -8.05 -7.18 3.55
C GLY A 152 -8.61 -7.16 2.13
N VAL A 153 -8.07 -8.03 1.28
CA VAL A 153 -8.49 -8.14 -0.13
C VAL A 153 -9.89 -8.77 -0.25
N ALA A 154 -10.23 -9.70 0.65
CA ALA A 154 -11.50 -10.42 0.60
C ALA A 154 -12.67 -9.67 1.26
N ASP A 155 -12.42 -9.01 2.38
CA ASP A 155 -13.44 -8.40 3.24
C ASP A 155 -13.41 -6.86 3.24
N GLY A 156 -12.36 -6.25 2.69
CA GLY A 156 -12.17 -4.80 2.71
C GLY A 156 -11.86 -4.22 4.09
N GLN A 157 -11.73 -5.07 5.12
CA GLN A 157 -11.47 -4.64 6.50
C GLN A 157 -10.11 -3.95 6.57
N THR A 158 -10.00 -2.87 7.33
CA THR A 158 -8.73 -2.18 7.52
C THR A 158 -8.26 -2.27 8.96
N GLY A 159 -6.95 -2.36 9.17
CA GLY A 159 -6.37 -2.33 10.50
C GLY A 159 -4.87 -2.04 10.45
N TRP A 160 -4.30 -1.85 11.63
CA TRP A 160 -2.86 -1.66 11.81
C TRP A 160 -2.26 -2.97 12.28
N VAL A 161 -1.30 -3.52 11.54
CA VAL A 161 -0.63 -4.78 11.87
C VAL A 161 0.87 -4.56 12.05
N PRO A 162 1.55 -5.38 12.87
CA PRO A 162 3.00 -5.34 12.94
C PRO A 162 3.64 -5.59 11.58
N ARG A 163 4.69 -4.83 11.25
CA ARG A 163 5.48 -4.99 10.02
C ARG A 163 6.02 -6.41 9.90
N ALA A 164 6.37 -7.04 11.03
CA ALA A 164 6.93 -8.38 11.10
C ALA A 164 5.97 -9.50 10.65
N VAL A 165 4.66 -9.26 10.60
CA VAL A 165 3.68 -10.26 10.14
C VAL A 165 3.40 -10.18 8.64
N LEU A 166 3.99 -9.23 7.93
CA LEU A 166 3.85 -9.13 6.48
C LEU A 166 4.77 -10.14 5.79
N SER A 167 4.17 -10.98 4.94
CA SER A 167 4.88 -12.01 4.18
C SER A 167 4.46 -11.99 2.71
N GLU A 168 5.41 -12.20 1.80
CA GLU A 168 5.10 -12.39 0.38
C GLU A 168 4.47 -13.75 0.10
N GLN A 169 4.68 -14.73 0.98
CA GLN A 169 4.15 -16.07 0.87
C GLN A 169 3.05 -16.29 1.91
N PRO A 170 2.00 -17.07 1.59
CA PRO A 170 1.06 -17.52 2.60
C PRO A 170 1.81 -18.33 3.67
N GLY A 171 1.30 -18.30 4.90
CA GLY A 171 1.78 -19.18 5.94
C GLY A 171 1.52 -20.64 5.58
N PRO A 172 2.12 -21.60 6.30
CA PRO A 172 1.77 -23.00 6.11
C PRO A 172 0.26 -23.14 6.22
N HIS A 173 -0.37 -23.76 5.22
CA HIS A 173 -1.79 -24.09 5.33
C HIS A 173 -2.00 -24.83 6.66
N PRO A 174 -3.03 -24.49 7.45
CA PRO A 174 -3.40 -25.33 8.57
C PRO A 174 -3.61 -26.72 7.98
N LEU A 175 -2.77 -27.66 8.40
CA LEU A 175 -2.86 -29.04 7.96
C LEU A 175 -4.31 -29.44 8.13
N ARG A 176 -4.94 -29.86 7.02
CA ARG A 176 -6.25 -30.51 7.04
C ARG A 176 -6.23 -31.50 8.22
N PRO A 177 -7.18 -31.47 9.17
CA PRO A 177 -7.07 -32.22 10.40
C PRO A 177 -6.97 -33.72 10.07
N GLY A 178 -5.74 -34.22 10.01
CA GLY A 178 -5.42 -35.61 10.29
C GLY A 178 -5.51 -35.81 11.79
N PRO A 179 -5.66 -37.05 12.27
CA PRO A 179 -5.81 -37.35 13.68
C PRO A 179 -4.46 -37.17 14.38
N GLN A 180 -4.02 -35.93 14.56
CA GLN A 180 -3.05 -35.59 15.59
C GLN A 180 -3.86 -35.06 16.78
N PRO A 181 -3.64 -35.59 18.00
CA PRO A 181 -4.28 -35.04 19.17
C PRO A 181 -3.78 -33.61 19.33
N LEU A 182 -4.69 -32.65 19.17
CA LEU A 182 -4.49 -31.29 19.66
C LEU A 182 -4.11 -31.43 21.14
N GLY A 183 -2.87 -31.11 21.49
CA GLY A 183 -2.53 -30.86 22.88
C GLY A 183 -3.47 -29.76 23.38
N PRO A 184 -4.14 -29.92 24.53
CA PRO A 184 -5.29 -29.10 24.93
C PRO A 184 -5.01 -27.60 25.17
N ASN A 185 -3.79 -27.10 24.91
CA ASN A 185 -3.36 -25.75 25.30
C ASN A 185 -2.63 -24.95 24.18
N GLN A 186 -2.81 -25.26 22.88
CA GLN A 186 -2.44 -24.28 21.84
C GLN A 186 -3.56 -23.24 21.68
N GLU A 187 -3.83 -22.52 22.75
CA GLU A 187 -4.67 -21.33 22.70
C GLU A 187 -3.85 -20.24 22.03
N CYS A 188 -4.43 -19.57 21.03
CA CYS A 188 -3.84 -18.36 20.46
C CYS A 188 -3.72 -17.34 21.60
N ALA A 189 -2.51 -17.21 22.15
CA ALA A 189 -2.27 -16.25 23.20
C ALA A 189 -2.49 -14.84 22.60
N PRO A 190 -3.26 -13.97 23.28
CA PRO A 190 -3.44 -12.60 22.81
C PRO A 190 -2.07 -11.92 22.77
N TRP A 191 -1.79 -11.26 21.64
CA TRP A 191 -0.59 -10.45 21.48
C TRP A 191 -0.49 -9.43 22.61
N PRO A 192 0.71 -9.14 23.16
CA PRO A 192 0.89 -7.92 23.90
C PRO A 192 0.69 -6.77 22.91
N LEU A 193 -0.47 -6.12 22.95
CA LEU A 193 -0.60 -4.80 22.36
C LEU A 193 0.49 -3.93 22.99
N PRO A 194 1.22 -3.10 22.22
CA PRO A 194 2.12 -2.13 22.81
C PRO A 194 1.32 -1.34 23.85
N GLU A 195 1.77 -1.38 25.11
CA GLU A 195 1.09 -0.74 26.22
C GLU A 195 0.72 0.68 25.80
N GLN A 196 -0.58 1.00 25.81
CA GLN A 196 -0.99 2.40 25.82
C GLN A 196 -0.27 3.00 27.02
N THR A 197 0.78 3.77 26.76
CA THR A 197 1.45 4.52 27.80
C THR A 197 0.42 5.56 28.25
N ASP A 198 -0.34 5.20 29.28
CA ASP A 198 -1.27 6.07 29.96
C ASP A 198 -0.43 7.27 30.42
N HIS A 199 -0.56 8.40 29.73
CA HIS A 199 0.01 9.67 30.13
C HIS A 199 -0.69 10.12 31.42
N ARG A 200 -0.51 9.38 32.51
CA ARG A 200 -0.87 9.83 33.83
C ARG A 200 0.10 10.94 34.19
N HIS A 201 -0.50 12.11 34.34
CA HIS A 201 0.02 13.32 34.93
C HIS A 201 1.20 13.09 35.89
N PRO A 202 2.25 13.93 35.82
CA PRO A 202 3.23 13.96 36.88
C PRO A 202 2.51 14.30 38.21
N PRO A 203 2.93 13.70 39.34
CA PRO A 203 2.36 14.04 40.63
C PRO A 203 2.60 15.53 40.88
N VAL A 204 1.51 16.24 41.16
CA VAL A 204 1.54 17.60 41.69
C VAL A 204 2.26 17.52 43.04
N SER A 205 3.49 18.03 43.11
CA SER A 205 4.15 18.30 44.39
C SER A 205 3.40 19.43 45.08
N SER A 206 2.45 19.06 45.92
CA SER A 206 1.96 19.89 47.02
C SER A 206 2.58 19.34 48.30
N GLU A 207 3.56 20.05 48.87
CA GLU A 207 3.43 20.64 50.20
C GLU A 207 4.72 21.35 50.62
N GLN A 208 4.52 22.63 50.96
CA GLN A 208 5.28 23.56 51.78
C GLN A 208 5.47 23.04 53.23
N PRO A 209 6.24 23.69 54.14
CA PRO A 209 6.59 25.12 54.20
C PRO A 209 8.08 25.49 54.27
#